data_AF-A0AAW5QTM8-F1
#
_entry.id   AF-A0AAW5QTM8-F1
#
_cell.length_a   1.000
_cell.length_b   1.000
_cell.length_c   1.000
_cell.angle_alpha   90.00
_cell.angle_beta   90.00
_cell.angle_gamma   90.00
#
_symmetry.space_group_name_H-M   'P 1'
#
loop_
_entity.id
_entity.type
_entity.pdbx_description
1 polymer ?
#
loop_
_entity_poly.entity_id
_entity_poly.type
_entity_poly.pdbx_seq_one_letter_code
_entity_poly.pdbx_strand_id
1 'polypeptide(L)' 'VPLSLAQQRMWFLNRFEPESAVNNIPVAIGLSGALDAAALQAAVTDVLGRHESLRTIYPDVDGVGYQQVL' A
#
# COMPACT_ATOMS: atom_id res chain seq x y z
N VAL A 1 -15.35 -4.81 -1.12
CA VAL A 1 -15.63 -5.31 -2.49
C VAL A 1 -14.75 -6.53 -2.79
N PRO A 2 -15.19 -7.50 -3.61
CA PRO A 2 -14.32 -8.63 -3.98
C PRO A 2 -13.03 -8.15 -4.65
N LEU A 3 -11.94 -8.91 -4.49
CA LEU A 3 -10.67 -8.60 -5.14
C LEU A 3 -10.75 -8.81 -6.65
N SER A 4 -10.07 -7.97 -7.41
CA SER A 4 -9.71 -8.31 -8.80
C SER A 4 -8.79 -9.54 -8.83
N LEU A 5 -8.69 -10.22 -9.98
CA LEU A 5 -7.83 -11.39 -10.13
C LEU A 5 -6.35 -11.10 -9.79
N ALA A 6 -5.85 -9.92 -10.17
CA ALA A 6 -4.49 -9.51 -9.85
C ALA A 6 -4.29 -9.36 -8.33
N GLN A 7 -5.24 -8.70 -7.66
CA GLN A 7 -5.21 -8.53 -6.20
C GLN A 7 -5.35 -9.87 -5.47
N GLN A 8 -6.21 -10.78 -5.95
CA GLN A 8 -6.38 -12.10 -5.37
C GLN A 8 -5.09 -12.93 -5.44
N ARG A 9 -4.37 -12.89 -6.58
CA ARG A 9 -3.05 -13.53 -6.72
C ARG A 9 -2.06 -12.97 -5.71
N MET A 10 -1.98 -11.64 -5.60
CA MET A 10 -1.07 -10.98 -4.67
C MET A 10 -1.40 -11.29 -3.20
N TRP A 11 -2.68 -11.24 -2.84
CA TRP A 11 -3.18 -11.57 -1.51
C TRP A 11 -2.85 -13.02 -1.12
N PHE A 12 -3.02 -13.96 -2.06
CA PHE A 12 -2.63 -15.36 -1.85
C PHE A 12 -1.13 -15.50 -1.60
N LEU A 13 -0.29 -14.88 -2.45
CA LEU A 13 1.17 -14.95 -2.32
C LEU A 13 1.64 -14.38 -0.98
N ASN A 14 1.08 -13.25 -0.55
CA ASN A 14 1.41 -12.65 0.74
C ASN A 14 1.00 -13.56 1.92
N ARG A 15 -0.09 -14.31 1.84
CA ARG A 15 -0.47 -15.27 2.89
C ARG A 15 0.34 -16.56 2.88
N PHE A 16 0.81 -16.96 1.71
CA PHE A 16 1.64 -18.15 1.54
C PHE A 16 3.05 -17.93 2.12
N GLU A 17 3.62 -16.74 1.92
CA GLU A 17 4.92 -16.33 2.47
C GLU A 17 4.86 -14.91 3.06
N PRO A 18 4.31 -14.73 4.28
CA PRO A 18 4.06 -13.38 4.85
C PRO A 18 5.33 -12.58 5.14
N GLU A 19 6.44 -13.25 5.40
CA GLU A 19 7.74 -12.62 5.65
C GLU A 19 8.49 -12.24 4.36
N SER A 20 7.95 -12.59 3.18
CA SER A 20 8.62 -12.35 1.90
C SER A 20 8.48 -10.90 1.45
N ALA A 21 9.61 -10.24 1.25
CA ALA A 21 9.68 -8.88 0.69
C ALA A 21 9.71 -8.84 -0.85
N VAL A 22 9.57 -9.99 -1.54
CA VAL A 22 9.78 -10.11 -3.00
C VAL A 22 8.88 -9.19 -3.84
N ASN A 23 7.71 -8.83 -3.31
CA ASN A 23 6.74 -7.97 -3.97
C ASN A 23 6.75 -6.52 -3.45
N ASN A 24 7.69 -6.17 -2.57
CA ASN A 24 7.88 -4.80 -2.15
C ASN A 24 8.58 -4.03 -3.27
N ILE A 25 8.15 -2.80 -3.53
CA ILE A 25 8.76 -1.90 -4.51
C ILE A 25 9.44 -0.76 -3.75
N PRO A 26 10.67 -0.96 -3.22
CA PRO A 26 11.37 0.09 -2.49
C PRO A 26 11.84 1.18 -3.45
N VAL A 27 11.71 2.44 -3.02
CA VAL A 27 12.23 3.61 -3.73
C VAL A 27 12.99 4.48 -2.74
N ALA A 28 14.19 4.93 -3.13
CA ALA A 28 14.99 5.89 -2.38
C ALA A 28 15.20 7.15 -3.23
N ILE A 29 14.94 8.32 -2.65
CA ILE A 29 15.07 9.62 -3.34
C ILE A 29 16.09 10.46 -2.58
N GLY A 30 17.13 10.92 -3.27
CA GLY A 30 18.08 11.89 -2.75
C GLY A 30 17.57 13.31 -2.95
N LEU A 31 17.48 14.08 -1.87
CA LEU A 31 17.13 15.50 -1.90
C LEU A 31 18.36 16.32 -1.51
N SER A 32 18.59 17.44 -2.21
CA SER A 32 19.70 18.35 -1.94
C SER A 32 19.20 19.77 -1.71
N GLY A 33 19.94 20.53 -0.90
CA GLY A 33 19.55 21.88 -0.50
C GLY A 33 18.74 21.93 0.80
N ALA A 34 18.10 23.07 1.07
CA ALA A 34 17.26 23.24 2.24
C ALA A 34 15.94 22.49 2.04
N LEU A 35 15.62 21.59 2.98
CA LEU A 35 14.36 20.83 3.00
C LEU A 35 13.45 21.38 4.09
N ASP A 36 12.23 21.77 3.72
CA ASP A 36 11.14 21.95 4.66
C ASP A 36 10.48 20.58 4.94
N ALA A 37 10.85 19.98 6.06
CA ALA A 37 10.35 18.66 6.45
C ALA A 37 8.84 18.67 6.77
N ALA A 38 8.31 19.78 7.31
CA ALA A 38 6.90 19.89 7.63
C ALA A 38 6.05 19.96 6.36
N ALA A 39 6.51 20.73 5.36
CA ALA A 39 5.87 20.78 4.06
C ALA A 39 5.92 19.42 3.34
N LEU A 40 7.06 18.72 3.38
CA LEU A 40 7.18 17.38 2.80
C LEU A 40 6.21 16.38 3.46
N GLN A 41 6.13 16.39 4.79
CA GLN A 41 5.21 15.52 5.52
C GLN A 41 3.73 15.82 5.18
N ALA A 42 3.37 17.10 5.09
CA ALA A 42 2.03 17.51 4.68
C ALA A 42 1.70 17.05 3.25
N ALA A 43 2.65 17.20 2.32
CA ALA A 43 2.47 16.74 0.94
C ALA A 43 2.31 15.22 0.83
N VAL A 44 3.11 14.44 1.56
CA VAL A 44 2.96 12.97 1.60
C VAL A 44 1.60 12.57 2.20
N THR A 45 1.17 13.24 3.27
CA THR A 45 -0.13 12.98 3.91
C THR A 45 -1.28 13.28 2.95
N ASP A 46 -1.18 14.35 2.17
CA ASP A 46 -2.16 14.72 1.16
C ASP A 46 -2.21 13.72 -0.01
N VAL A 47 -1.08 13.18 -0.45
CA VAL A 47 -1.04 12.05 -1.41
C VAL A 47 -1.77 10.83 -0.83
N LEU A 48 -1.52 10.45 0.42
CA LEU A 48 -2.23 9.34 1.07
C LEU A 48 -3.75 9.58 1.13
N GLY A 49 -4.17 10.80 1.47
CA GLY A 49 -5.59 11.17 1.50
C GLY A 49 -6.26 11.08 0.13
N ARG A 50 -5.59 11.58 -0.92
CA ARG A 50 -6.12 11.63 -2.30
C ARG A 50 -6.27 10.26 -2.96
N HIS A 51 -5.37 9.31 -2.67
CA HIS A 51 -5.33 8.03 -3.37
C HIS A 51 -5.95 6.90 -2.55
N GLU A 52 -7.13 6.41 -2.98
CA GLU A 52 -7.83 5.29 -2.33
C GLU A 52 -6.98 4.02 -2.25
N SER A 53 -6.18 3.74 -3.28
CA SER A 53 -5.30 2.57 -3.32
C SER A 53 -4.27 2.54 -2.19
N LEU A 54 -3.86 3.70 -1.68
CA LEU A 54 -2.92 3.83 -0.56
C LEU A 54 -3.60 3.70 0.82
N ARG A 55 -4.93 3.80 0.85
CA ARG A 55 -5.77 3.62 2.04
C ARG A 55 -6.58 2.32 2.01
N THR A 56 -6.18 1.41 1.13
CA THR A 56 -6.89 0.16 0.91
C THR A 56 -6.27 -0.95 1.75
N ILE A 57 -7.12 -1.66 2.49
CA ILE A 57 -6.78 -2.90 3.20
C ILE A 57 -7.42 -4.13 2.52
N TYR A 58 -6.85 -5.30 2.81
CA TYR A 58 -7.25 -6.57 2.21
C TYR A 58 -7.66 -7.63 3.27
N PRO A 59 -8.76 -7.42 4.01
CA PRO A 59 -9.22 -8.37 5.04
C PRO A 59 -9.59 -9.75 4.48
N ASP A 60 -9.44 -10.75 5.33
CA ASP A 60 -9.96 -12.10 5.14
C ASP A 60 -11.34 -12.19 5.81
N VAL A 61 -12.34 -12.65 5.06
CA VAL A 61 -13.66 -13.01 5.58
C VAL A 61 -13.95 -14.44 5.13
N ASP A 62 -13.98 -15.37 6.07
CA ASP A 62 -14.23 -16.81 5.84
C ASP A 62 -13.33 -17.43 4.76
N GLY A 63 -12.05 -17.04 4.72
CA GLY A 63 -11.06 -17.52 3.76
C GLY A 63 -11.09 -16.82 2.40
N VAL A 64 -11.93 -15.80 2.24
CA VAL A 64 -12.04 -14.99 1.02
C VAL A 64 -11.50 -13.60 1.26
N GLY A 65 -10.58 -13.16 0.38
CA GLY A 65 -10.05 -11.80 0.41
C GLY A 65 -11.07 -10.78 -0.10
N TYR A 66 -11.18 -9.65 0.58
CA TYR A 66 -11.95 -8.48 0.16
C TYR A 66 -11.09 -7.24 0.20
N GLN A 67 -11.45 -6.23 -0.59
CA GLN A 67 -10.88 -4.90 -0.52
C GLN A 67 -11.81 -3.96 0.26
N GLN A 68 -11.23 -3.19 1.16
CA GLN A 68 -11.90 -2.10 1.87
C GLN A 68 -11.03 -0.84 1.84
N VAL A 69 -11.62 0.28 1.44
CA VAL A 69 -10.99 1.61 1.53
C VAL A 69 -11.28 2.18 2.91
N LEU A 70 -10.27 2.73 3.57
CA LEU A 70 -10.35 3.44 4.86
C LEU A 70 -10.67 4.92 4.68
#